data_AF-A0A352J6M8-F1
#
_entry.id   AF-A0A352J6M8-F1
#
_cell.length_a   1.000
_cell.length_b   1.000
_cell.length_c   1.000
_cell.angle_alpha   90.00
_cell.angle_beta   90.00
_cell.angle_gamma   90.00
#
_symmetry.space_group_name_H-M   'P 1'
#
loop_
_entity.id
_entity.type
_entity.pdbx_description
1 polymer ?
#
loop_
_entity_poly.entity_id
_entity_poly.type
_entity_poly.pdbx_seq_one_letter_code
_entity_poly.pdbx_strand_id
1 'polypeptide(L)' 'MKSIAIIYGSSTENTKRAAEKIAERLSEYSPSLIDIYDGDEEAFHSNDVLILGISTWGVKDLQDDWSD' A
#
# COMPACT_ATOMS: atom_id res chain seq x y z
N MET A 1 -15.97 3.43 -13.10
CA MET A 1 -14.49 3.35 -13.15
C MET A 1 -14.08 2.39 -12.04
N LYS A 2 -13.10 1.50 -12.25
CA LYS A 2 -12.73 0.53 -11.20
C LYS A 2 -12.00 1.24 -10.05
N SER A 3 -12.36 0.94 -8.80
CA SER A 3 -11.68 1.48 -7.62
C SER A 3 -10.33 0.79 -7.37
N ILE A 4 -9.32 1.56 -6.98
CA ILE A 4 -7.96 1.06 -6.73
C ILE A 4 -7.54 1.50 -5.32
N ALA A 5 -7.08 0.54 -4.51
CA ALA A 5 -6.34 0.83 -3.29
C ALA A 5 -4.88 0.43 -3.42
N ILE A 6 -4.00 1.35 -3.05
CA ILE A 6 -2.57 1.15 -2.88
C ILE A 6 -2.31 1.12 -1.38
N ILE A 7 -2.08 -0.07 -0.85
CA ILE A 7 -1.86 -0.31 0.58
C ILE A 7 -0.38 -0.64 0.75
N TYR A 8 0.34 0.08 1.62
CA TYR A 8 1.78 -0.11 1.79
C TYR A 8 2.18 -0.10 3.27
N GLY A 9 3.30 -0.77 3.58
CA GLY A 9 3.98 -0.66 4.88
C GLY A 9 5.45 -0.32 4.68
N SER A 10 6.00 0.53 5.55
CA SER A 10 7.28 1.18 5.27
C SER A 10 8.01 1.69 6.51
N SER A 11 9.13 1.06 6.88
CA SER A 11 9.95 1.55 8.02
C SER A 11 10.94 2.66 7.64
N THR A 12 11.33 2.79 6.36
CA THR A 12 12.32 3.80 5.91
C THR A 12 11.88 4.60 4.68
N GLU A 13 10.57 4.80 4.53
CA GLU A 13 9.91 5.57 3.45
C GLU A 13 10.10 5.07 2.01
N ASN A 14 10.84 3.99 1.75
CA ASN A 14 11.12 3.56 0.37
C ASN A 14 9.87 2.98 -0.32
N THR A 15 9.14 2.11 0.38
CA THR A 15 7.88 1.54 -0.13
C THR A 15 6.83 2.64 -0.29
N LYS A 16 6.73 3.56 0.67
CA LYS A 16 5.85 4.73 0.59
C LYS A 16 6.13 5.58 -0.65
N ARG A 17 7.39 5.95 -0.89
CA ARG A 17 7.77 6.72 -2.10
C ARG A 17 7.45 5.98 -3.40
N ALA A 18 7.56 4.65 -3.40
CA ALA A 18 7.15 3.85 -4.54
C ALA A 18 5.62 3.89 -4.73
N ALA A 19 4.86 3.73 -3.64
CA ALA A 19 3.39 3.81 -3.63
C ALA A 19 2.89 5.19 -4.11
N GLU A 20 3.47 6.29 -3.62
CA GLU A 20 3.18 7.66 -4.06
C GLU A 20 3.40 7.85 -5.57
N LYS A 21 4.53 7.35 -6.11
CA LYS A 21 4.83 7.42 -7.55
C LYS A 21 3.86 6.59 -8.40
N ILE A 22 3.41 5.45 -7.88
CA ILE A 22 2.39 4.63 -8.54
C ILE A 22 1.05 5.38 -8.52
N ALA A 23 0.67 5.98 -7.39
CA ALA A 23 -0.55 6.77 -7.26
C ALA A 23 -0.58 7.96 -8.24
N GLU A 24 0.54 8.69 -8.37
CA GLU A 24 0.69 9.79 -9.33
C GLU A 24 0.46 9.34 -10.78
N ARG A 25 1.06 8.21 -11.16
CA ARG A 25 0.91 7.59 -12.49
C ARG A 25 -0.49 7.08 -12.77
N LEU A 26 -1.25 6.76 -11.72
CA LEU A 26 -2.62 6.26 -11.78
C LEU A 26 -3.64 7.34 -11.40
N SER A 27 -3.26 8.62 -11.38
CA SER A 27 -4.12 9.73 -10.92
C SER A 27 -5.48 9.81 -11.62
N GLU A 28 -5.59 9.39 -12.89
CA GLU A 28 -6.87 9.30 -13.61
C GLU A 28 -7.89 8.35 -12.96
N TYR A 29 -7.42 7.38 -12.17
CA TYR A 29 -8.24 6.42 -11.44
C TYR A 29 -8.50 6.84 -9.99
N SER A 30 -7.90 7.96 -9.53
CA SER A 30 -7.99 8.46 -8.16
C SER A 30 -7.76 7.36 -7.10
N PRO A 31 -6.61 6.65 -7.13
CA PRO A 31 -6.36 5.55 -6.20
C PRO A 31 -6.30 6.06 -4.75
N SER A 32 -6.83 5.27 -3.83
CA SER A 32 -6.59 5.49 -2.40
C SER A 32 -5.17 5.05 -2.07
N LEU A 33 -4.47 5.85 -1.28
CA LEU A 33 -3.11 5.58 -0.82
C LEU A 33 -3.15 5.43 0.70
N ILE A 34 -2.87 4.23 1.20
CA ILE A 34 -3.13 3.83 2.58
C ILE A 34 -1.86 3.23 3.16
N ASP A 35 -1.38 3.81 4.25
CA ASP A 35 -0.38 3.17 5.09
C ASP A 35 -1.09 2.08 5.90
N ILE A 36 -0.59 0.84 5.87
CA ILE A 36 -1.23 -0.28 6.56
C ILE A 36 -1.19 -0.10 8.08
N TYR A 37 -0.19 0.63 8.60
CA TYR A 37 -0.09 0.93 10.02
C TYR A 37 -1.28 1.76 10.53
N ASP A 38 -1.74 2.72 9.72
CA ASP A 38 -2.87 3.60 10.02
C ASP A 38 -4.19 3.13 9.35
N GLY A 39 -4.12 2.07 8.55
CA GLY A 39 -5.20 1.60 7.70
C GLY A 39 -6.22 0.72 8.42
N ASP A 40 -7.38 0.53 7.79
CA ASP A 40 -8.42 -0.40 8.25
C ASP A 40 -8.64 -1.52 7.23
N GLU A 41 -9.11 -2.68 7.70
CA GLU A 41 -9.42 -3.88 6.91
C GLU A 41 -10.39 -3.58 5.77
N GLU A 42 -11.27 -2.58 5.91
CA GLU A 42 -12.22 -2.17 4.86
C GLU A 42 -11.54 -1.86 3.52
N ALA A 43 -10.29 -1.38 3.54
CA ALA A 43 -9.52 -1.06 2.34
C ALA A 43 -9.28 -2.29 1.45
N PHE A 44 -9.15 -3.48 2.05
CA PHE A 44 -8.94 -4.75 1.35
C PHE A 44 -10.22 -5.28 0.71
N HIS A 45 -11.39 -4.88 1.21
CA HIS A 45 -12.68 -5.41 0.78
C HIS A 45 -13.46 -4.47 -0.14
N SER A 46 -13.16 -3.18 -0.11
CA SER A 46 -13.98 -2.14 -0.77
C SER A 46 -13.48 -1.73 -2.16
N ASN A 47 -12.39 -2.32 -2.66
CA ASN A 47 -11.75 -1.90 -3.91
C ASN A 47 -11.70 -3.03 -4.96
N ASP A 48 -11.93 -2.68 -6.23
CA ASP A 48 -11.88 -3.63 -7.35
C ASP A 48 -10.46 -4.14 -7.64
N VAL A 49 -9.45 -3.33 -7.32
CA VAL A 49 -8.02 -3.62 -7.54
C VAL A 49 -7.23 -3.24 -6.30
N LEU A 50 -6.35 -4.15 -5.88
CA LEU A 50 -5.43 -3.93 -4.78
C LEU A 50 -3.98 -3.94 -5.31
N ILE A 51 -3.19 -2.96 -4.88
CA ILE A 51 -1.74 -2.92 -5.05
C ILE A 51 -1.14 -2.95 -3.64
N LEU A 52 -0.46 -4.04 -3.29
CA LEU A 52 0.09 -4.25 -1.96
C LEU A 52 1.61 -4.04 -1.99
N GLY A 53 2.08 -3.02 -1.27
CA GLY A 53 3.49 -2.64 -1.18
C GLY A 53 4.12 -3.11 0.13
N ILE A 54 5.01 -4.08 0.06
CA ILE A 54 5.67 -4.66 1.24
C ILE A 54 7.17 -4.74 0.99
N SER A 55 7.96 -4.14 1.89
CA SER A 55 9.42 -4.34 1.89
C SER A 55 9.78 -5.60 2.66
N THR A 56 10.99 -6.14 2.42
CA THR A 56 11.51 -7.27 3.19
C THR A 56 12.51 -6.79 4.23
N TRP A 57 12.51 -7.43 5.39
CA TRP A 57 13.40 -7.16 6.51
C TRP A 57 14.07 -8.46 7.00
N GLY A 58 15.10 -8.32 7.82
CA GLY A 58 15.78 -9.45 8.47
C GLY A 58 16.17 -10.57 7.50
N VAL A 59 15.64 -11.78 7.73
CA VAL A 59 15.89 -12.96 6.90
C VAL A 59 14.64 -13.29 6.08
N LYS A 60 14.27 -12.36 5.18
CA LYS A 60 13.10 -12.45 4.28
C LYS A 60 11.75 -12.28 5.00
N ASP A 61 11.77 -11.63 6.14
CA ASP A 61 10.57 -11.30 6.89
C ASP A 61 9.80 -10.20 6.17
N LEU A 62 8.48 -10.16 6.37
CA LEU A 62 7.68 -9.01 5.97
C LEU A 62 8.09 -7.80 6.82
N GLN A 63 7.74 -6.61 6.33
CA GLN A 63 7.86 -5.42 7.15
C GLN A 63 6.87 -5.47 8.33
N ASP A 64 7.29 -4.94 9.47
CA ASP A 64 6.62 -5.12 10.76
C ASP A 64 5.12 -4.75 10.73
N ASP A 65 4.74 -3.65 10.08
CA ASP A 65 3.33 -3.20 10.00
C ASP A 65 2.41 -4.17 9.23
N TRP A 66 2.97 -5.13 8.48
CA TRP A 66 2.20 -6.19 7.81
C TRP A 66 2.06 -7.47 8.64
N SER A 67 2.82 -7.56 9.72
CA SER A 67 2.95 -8.77 10.53
C SER A 67 2.15 -8.69 11.84
N ASP A 68 1.77 -7.48 12.25
CA ASP A 68 1.04 -7.14 13.47
C ASP A 68 -0.42 -6.75 13.19
#